data_AF-A0A0A7GBE4-F1
#
_entry.id   AF-A0A0A7GBE4-F1
#
_cell.length_a   1.000
_cell.length_b   1.000
_cell.length_c   1.000
_cell.angle_alpha   90.00
_cell.angle_beta   90.00
_cell.angle_gamma   90.00
#
_symmetry.space_group_name_H-M   'P 1'
#
loop_
_entity.id
_entity.type
_entity.pdbx_description
1 polymer ?
#
loop_
_entity_poly.entity_id
_entity_poly.type
_entity_poly.pdbx_seq_one_letter_code
_entity_poly.pdbx_strand_id
1 'polypeptide(L)'
;MRKNFEVEFVDMITEPGIVKLFECEKSPEKLIEKIKVSVERHRASAIAVVAHHDCAGNPVEKEQQIEQLKTAVEKLKKHFKSAEVVGLWVNEEFKVEVVFRSESP
;
A
#
# COMPACT_ATOMS: atom_id res chain seq x y z
N MET A 1 8.71 2.88 -8.26
CA MET A 1 7.90 4.11 -8.09
C MET A 1 8.33 5.22 -9.03
N ARG A 2 9.40 5.99 -8.77
CA ARG A 2 9.81 7.15 -9.60
C ARG A 2 9.84 6.90 -11.11
N LYS A 3 10.57 5.87 -11.56
CA LYS A 3 10.67 5.51 -12.98
C LYS A 3 9.35 4.96 -13.55
N ASN A 4 8.66 4.11 -12.80
CA ASN A 4 7.44 3.41 -13.28
C ASN A 4 6.22 4.34 -13.41
N PHE A 5 6.21 5.45 -12.67
CA PHE A 5 5.13 6.44 -12.66
C PHE A 5 5.58 7.83 -13.16
N GLU A 6 6.82 7.93 -13.65
CA GLU A 6 7.41 9.17 -14.17
C GLU A 6 7.28 10.37 -13.21
N VAL A 7 7.52 10.13 -11.91
CA VAL A 7 7.44 11.15 -10.85
C VAL A 7 8.82 11.52 -10.30
N GLU A 8 8.98 12.79 -9.95
CA GLU A 8 10.21 13.31 -9.35
C GLU A 8 10.34 12.89 -7.88
N PHE A 9 9.24 12.97 -7.11
CA PHE A 9 9.18 12.73 -5.67
C PHE A 9 8.28 11.56 -5.31
N VAL A 10 8.57 10.92 -4.17
CA VAL A 10 7.75 9.85 -3.58
C VAL A 10 7.61 10.12 -2.09
N ASP A 11 6.38 10.35 -1.64
CA ASP A 11 6.07 10.40 -0.22
C ASP A 11 6.16 9.00 0.38
N MET A 12 6.77 8.89 1.55
CA MET A 12 6.89 7.61 2.27
C MET A 12 6.13 7.68 3.59
N ILE A 13 5.23 6.73 3.80
CA ILE A 13 4.53 6.53 5.08
C ILE A 13 4.87 5.12 5.55
N THR A 14 5.56 5.02 6.69
CA THR A 14 6.08 3.75 7.22
C THR A 14 5.50 3.46 8.60
N GLU A 15 4.94 2.27 8.79
CA GLU A 15 4.43 1.77 10.07
C GLU A 15 4.72 0.26 10.18
N PRO A 16 5.02 -0.29 11.37
CA PRO A 16 5.19 -1.73 11.54
C PRO A 16 3.91 -2.51 11.19
N GLY A 17 4.03 -3.48 10.29
CA GLY A 17 2.91 -4.33 9.90
C GLY A 17 1.78 -3.58 9.20
N ILE A 18 2.08 -2.56 8.40
CA ILE A 18 1.10 -1.61 7.86
C ILE A 18 -0.14 -2.25 7.19
N VAL A 19 0.01 -3.41 6.53
CA VAL A 19 -1.09 -4.11 5.87
C VAL A 19 -2.11 -4.70 6.85
N LYS A 20 -1.69 -5.13 8.05
CA LYS A 20 -2.58 -5.65 9.09
C LYS A 20 -3.54 -4.58 9.62
N LEU A 21 -3.14 -3.31 9.53
CA LEU A 21 -3.95 -2.17 9.99
C LEU A 21 -5.24 -2.02 9.18
N PHE A 22 -5.32 -2.66 8.00
CA PHE A 22 -6.48 -2.65 7.13
C PHE A 22 -7.40 -3.87 7.32
N GLU A 23 -7.18 -4.76 8.29
CA GLU A 23 -8.07 -5.90 8.53
C GLU A 23 -9.43 -5.46 9.13
N CYS A 24 -9.44 -4.47 10.03
CA CYS A 24 -10.68 -3.97 10.62
C CYS A 24 -11.59 -3.32 9.58
N GLU A 25 -12.92 -3.43 9.72
CA GLU A 25 -13.89 -2.82 8.79
C GLU A 25 -13.61 -1.33 8.55
N LYS A 26 -13.25 -0.60 9.62
CA LYS A 26 -12.83 0.79 9.54
C LYS A 26 -11.35 0.88 9.15
N SER A 27 -11.07 1.62 8.07
CA SER A 27 -9.70 1.98 7.72
C SER A 27 -9.04 2.78 8.85
N PRO A 28 -7.72 2.63 9.05
CA PRO A 28 -6.99 3.33 10.10
C PRO A 28 -6.98 4.86 9.84
N GLU A 29 -7.81 5.61 10.58
CA GLU A 29 -8.08 7.04 10.33
C GLU A 29 -6.81 7.89 10.20
N LYS A 30 -5.88 7.76 11.15
CA LYS A 30 -4.60 8.49 11.11
C LYS A 30 -3.75 8.18 9.88
N LEU A 31 -3.76 6.94 9.40
CA LEU A 31 -3.03 6.55 8.20
C LEU A 31 -3.73 7.11 6.95
N ILE A 32 -5.06 7.08 6.91
CA ILE A 32 -5.85 7.70 5.84
C ILE A 32 -5.60 9.20 5.76
N GLU A 33 -5.53 9.91 6.89
CA GLU A 33 -5.19 11.34 6.93
C GLU A 33 -3.81 11.63 6.35
N LYS A 34 -2.79 10.81 6.69
CA LYS A 34 -1.44 10.94 6.11
C LYS A 34 -1.47 10.75 4.58
N ILE A 35 -2.15 9.71 4.09
CA ILE A 35 -2.27 9.42 2.64
C ILE A 35 -3.03 10.54 1.93
N LYS A 36 -4.07 11.10 2.57
CA LYS A 36 -4.87 12.20 2.04
C LYS A 36 -4.02 13.44 1.74
N VAL A 37 -3.02 13.75 2.58
CA VAL A 37 -2.07 14.84 2.29
C VAL A 37 -1.32 14.56 0.99
N SER A 38 -0.77 13.36 0.82
CA SER A 38 -0.04 12.99 -0.41
C SER A 38 -0.95 13.04 -1.66
N VAL A 39 -2.16 12.48 -1.58
CA VAL A 39 -3.08 12.42 -2.75
C VAL A 39 -3.69 13.78 -3.07
N GLU A 40 -4.21 14.51 -2.07
CA GLU A 40 -4.98 15.73 -2.34
C GLU A 40 -4.12 17.00 -2.39
N ARG A 41 -3.06 17.08 -1.58
CA ARG A 41 -2.19 18.27 -1.53
C ARG A 41 -1.01 18.13 -2.47
N HIS A 42 -0.32 16.99 -2.43
CA HIS A 42 0.85 16.75 -3.30
C HIS A 42 0.47 16.12 -4.65
N ARG A 43 -0.82 15.82 -4.86
CA ARG A 43 -1.36 15.28 -6.12
C ARG A 43 -0.73 13.95 -6.53
N ALA A 44 -0.43 13.09 -5.55
CA ALA A 44 0.06 11.75 -5.82
C ALA A 44 -0.93 10.99 -6.72
N SER A 45 -0.47 10.56 -7.90
CA SER A 45 -1.24 9.80 -8.88
C SER A 45 -1.25 8.29 -8.60
N ALA A 46 -0.36 7.82 -7.73
CA ALA A 46 -0.22 6.42 -7.40
C ALA A 46 0.13 6.20 -5.92
N ILE A 47 -0.36 5.09 -5.37
CA ILE A 47 -0.10 4.60 -4.02
C ILE A 47 0.46 3.18 -4.14
N ALA A 48 1.64 2.94 -3.57
CA ALA A 48 2.15 1.58 -3.41
C ALA A 48 2.01 1.14 -1.96
N VAL A 49 1.34 0.01 -1.74
CA VAL A 49 1.28 -0.67 -0.45
C VAL A 49 2.29 -1.81 -0.48
N VAL A 50 3.14 -1.91 0.54
CA VAL A 50 4.25 -2.87 0.57
C VAL A 50 4.12 -3.78 1.78
N ALA A 51 4.20 -5.10 1.56
CA ALA A 51 4.40 -6.12 2.57
C ALA A 51 5.70 -6.90 2.28
N HIS A 52 6.28 -7.54 3.30
CA HIS A 52 7.56 -8.24 3.16
C HIS A 52 7.63 -9.51 4.02
N HIS A 53 8.44 -10.47 3.55
CA HIS A 53 8.50 -11.85 4.05
C HIS A 53 8.92 -12.01 5.53
N ASP A 54 9.55 -11.02 6.15
CA ASP A 54 10.10 -11.06 7.52
C ASP A 54 9.54 -9.93 8.41
N CYS A 55 8.28 -9.54 8.21
CA CYS A 55 7.66 -8.45 8.95
C CYS A 55 7.46 -8.76 10.45
N ALA A 56 8.41 -8.33 11.30
CA ALA A 56 8.29 -8.43 12.76
C ALA A 56 7.05 -7.69 13.31
N GLY A 57 6.60 -6.63 12.63
CA GLY A 57 5.38 -5.90 12.96
C GLY A 57 4.10 -6.66 12.58
N ASN A 58 4.18 -7.75 11.84
CA ASN A 58 3.06 -8.58 11.39
C ASN A 58 3.50 -10.05 11.25
N PRO A 59 3.70 -10.76 12.38
CA PRO A 59 4.29 -12.09 12.40
C PRO A 59 3.26 -13.16 12.01
N VAL A 60 2.84 -13.14 10.74
CA VAL A 60 1.93 -14.11 10.13
C VAL A 60 2.52 -14.63 8.83
N GLU A 61 2.02 -15.78 8.37
CA GLU A 61 2.46 -16.43 7.14
C GLU A 61 2.24 -15.56 5.90
N LYS A 62 3.02 -15.83 4.85
CA LYS A 62 3.00 -15.09 3.58
C LYS A 62 1.58 -14.93 3.03
N GLU A 63 0.82 -16.03 2.96
CA GLU A 63 -0.52 -16.06 2.38
C GLU A 63 -1.44 -15.06 3.10
N GLN A 64 -1.38 -15.01 4.44
CA GLN A 64 -2.16 -14.06 5.22
C GLN A 64 -1.72 -12.61 4.98
N GLN A 65 -0.41 -12.33 4.88
CA GLN A 65 0.06 -10.99 4.53
C GLN A 65 -0.38 -10.56 3.12
N ILE A 66 -0.43 -11.50 2.16
CA ILE A 66 -0.91 -11.23 0.81
C ILE A 66 -2.41 -10.90 0.81
N GLU A 67 -3.23 -11.59 1.61
CA GLU A 67 -4.66 -11.25 1.77
C GLU A 67 -4.86 -9.88 2.43
N GLN A 68 -4.07 -9.56 3.46
CA GLN A 68 -4.08 -8.24 4.10
C GLN A 68 -3.65 -7.14 3.12
N LEU A 69 -2.62 -7.40 2.32
CA LEU A 69 -2.15 -6.51 1.27
C LEU A 69 -3.24 -6.24 0.23
N LYS A 70 -3.94 -7.29 -0.22
CA LYS A 70 -5.08 -7.17 -1.12
C LYS A 70 -6.18 -6.28 -0.52
N THR A 71 -6.54 -6.56 0.73
CA THR A 71 -7.55 -5.79 1.48
C THR A 71 -7.18 -4.31 1.59
N ALA A 72 -5.92 -4.02 1.88
CA ALA A 72 -5.40 -2.66 1.93
C ALA A 72 -5.51 -1.97 0.57
N VAL A 73 -5.10 -2.62 -0.52
CA VAL A 73 -5.22 -2.10 -1.89
C VAL A 73 -6.67 -1.76 -2.23
N GLU A 74 -7.61 -2.67 -1.95
CA GLU A 74 -9.04 -2.47 -2.23
C GLU A 74 -9.64 -1.32 -1.41
N LYS A 75 -9.34 -1.25 -0.11
CA LYS A 75 -9.83 -0.17 0.77
C LYS A 75 -9.27 1.19 0.35
N LEU A 76 -7.99 1.25 0.00
CA LEU A 76 -7.36 2.48 -0.46
C LEU A 76 -7.90 2.90 -1.82
N LYS A 77 -8.13 1.97 -2.76
CA LYS A 77 -8.75 2.33 -4.06
C LYS A 77 -10.16 2.88 -3.89
N LYS A 78 -10.95 2.31 -2.97
CA LYS A 78 -12.30 2.83 -2.64
C LYS A 78 -12.23 4.25 -2.08
N HIS A 79 -11.21 4.55 -1.25
CA HIS A 79 -11.04 5.85 -0.61
C HIS A 79 -10.46 6.91 -1.57
N PHE A 80 -9.46 6.54 -2.37
CA PHE A 80 -8.68 7.42 -3.24
C PHE A 80 -8.86 7.04 -4.71
N LYS A 81 -10.07 7.27 -5.24
CA LYS A 81 -10.46 6.84 -6.61
C LYS A 81 -9.57 7.42 -7.72
N SER A 82 -9.01 8.60 -7.51
CA SER A 82 -8.13 9.30 -8.47
C SER A 82 -6.71 8.74 -8.55
N ALA A 83 -6.31 7.91 -7.58
CA ALA A 83 -4.99 7.31 -7.54
C ALA A 83 -5.04 5.85 -8.03
N GLU A 84 -4.00 5.43 -8.73
CA GLU A 84 -3.70 4.01 -8.95
C GLU A 84 -3.18 3.41 -7.63
N VAL A 85 -3.64 2.22 -7.24
CA VAL A 85 -3.15 1.53 -6.04
C VAL A 85 -2.52 0.20 -6.43
N VAL A 86 -1.28 -0.01 -6.02
CA VAL A 86 -0.48 -1.20 -6.33
C VAL A 86 -0.05 -1.89 -5.04
N GLY A 87 -0.30 -3.20 -4.95
CA GLY A 87 0.20 -4.05 -3.88
C GLY A 87 1.51 -4.71 -4.29
N LEU A 88 2.55 -4.47 -3.49
CA LEU A 88 3.90 -4.99 -3.71
C LEU A 88 4.28 -5.95 -2.58
N TRP A 89 4.83 -7.09 -2.96
CA TRP A 89 5.45 -8.06 -2.05
C TRP A 89 6.96 -8.01 -2.20
N VAL A 90 7.68 -7.93 -1.08
CA VAL A 90 9.13 -8.10 -1.03
C VAL A 90 9.43 -9.50 -0.52
N ASN A 91 9.94 -10.36 -1.40
CA ASN A 91 10.22 -11.76 -1.10
C ASN A 91 11.54 -11.96 -0.35
N GLU A 92 11.86 -13.22 -0.02
CA GLU A 92 13.04 -13.63 0.75
C GLU A 92 14.38 -13.23 0.12
N GLU A 93 14.39 -12.96 -1.19
CA GLU A 93 15.56 -12.51 -1.94
C GLU A 93 15.62 -10.98 -2.07
N PHE A 94 14.78 -10.24 -1.35
CA PHE A 94 14.58 -8.79 -1.46
C PHE A 94 14.15 -8.34 -2.86
N LYS A 95 13.51 -9.21 -3.64
CA LYS A 95 12.93 -8.87 -4.93
C LYS A 95 11.49 -8.41 -4.75
N VAL A 96 11.10 -7.41 -5.53
CA VAL A 96 9.77 -6.82 -5.52
C VAL A 96 8.89 -7.51 -6.55
N GLU A 97 7.75 -8.01 -6.11
CA GLU A 97 6.70 -8.61 -6.94
C GLU A 97 5.44 -7.76 -6.88
N VAL A 98 4.83 -7.48 -8.04
CA VAL A 98 3.50 -6.87 -8.09
C VAL A 98 2.48 -7.97 -7.90
N VAL A 99 1.73 -7.92 -6.80
CA VAL A 99 0.74 -8.95 -6.48
C VAL A 99 -0.67 -8.51 -6.86
N PHE A 100 -0.97 -7.22 -6.70
CA PHE A 100 -2.26 -6.65 -7.05
C PHE A 100 -2.09 -5.28 -7.69
N ARG A 101 -2.93 -4.99 -8.68
CA ARG A 101 -3.04 -3.68 -9.28
C ARG A 101 -4.52 -3.33 -9.36
N SER A 102 -4.92 -2.26 -8.70
CA SER A 102 -6.26 -1.72 -8.92
C SER A 102 -6.23 -0.96 -10.24
N GLU A 103 -7.00 -1.40 -11.22
CA GLU A 103 -7.14 -0.62 -12.46
C GLU A 103 -7.78 0.74 -12.15
N SER A 104 -7.37 1.76 -12.91
CA SER A 104 -8.11 3.03 -12.96
C SER A 104 -9.41 2.79 -13.73
N PRO A 105 -10.55 3.40 -13.32
CA PRO A 105 -11.76 3.36 -14.12
C PRO A 105 -11.56 3.99 -15.51
#